data_AF-A0A495VWQ2-F1
#
_entry.id   AF-A0A495VWQ2-F1
#
_cell.length_a   1.000
_cell.length_b   1.000
_cell.length_c   1.000
_cell.angle_alpha   90.00
_cell.angle_beta   90.00
_cell.angle_gamma   90.00
#
_symmetry.space_group_name_H-M   'P 1'
#
loop_
_entity.id
_entity.type
_entity.pdbx_description
1 polymer ?
#
loop_
_entity_poly.entity_id
_entity_poly.type
_entity_poly.pdbx_seq_one_letter_code
_entity_poly.pdbx_strand_id
1 'polypeptide(L)'
;MYGDGFSASVSVILGRLERLFAEPLLRPSGCVRASGGRRLGRPLSSARVEVFEDVHGVRLPAAYRTFLVEVGDGGVGPGYGLPPLSPWRSVELPGGLAEVEFGGRVHRAVRVADRGGTEATALLLDGVEAGSLVDFREKGVGAPPRLWPGGDFLSWYAAWLDTVRPVAAEPRSEAVLVGALGGSEAGQRAGAVFELGALPVLSDSTVERLRVLAVRDPSSAVRYQAVEFFGASGVAAVDTLVDAVGDVSRAVGRRALVHVMRLAGATTAWAEALERMRFTSDEVGIRMAEDLEQRRRSGVVLPD
;
A
#
# COMPACT_ATOMS: atom_id res chain seq x y z
N MET A 1 9.77 -18.32 -23.19
CA MET A 1 11.06 -18.47 -22.50
C MET A 1 11.58 -17.09 -22.10
N TYR A 2 11.12 -16.55 -20.96
CA TYR A 2 11.52 -15.24 -20.42
C TYR A 2 12.25 -15.36 -19.05
N GLY A 3 12.68 -16.58 -18.67
CA GLY A 3 12.96 -16.93 -17.26
C GLY A 3 14.34 -16.56 -16.71
N ASP A 4 15.40 -16.62 -17.50
CA ASP A 4 16.76 -16.62 -16.91
C ASP A 4 17.30 -15.22 -16.57
N GLY A 5 16.88 -14.18 -17.30
CA GLY A 5 17.42 -12.81 -17.12
C GLY A 5 16.92 -12.13 -15.83
N PHE A 6 15.67 -12.37 -15.44
CA PHE A 6 15.07 -11.69 -14.29
C PHE A 6 15.26 -12.44 -12.96
N SER A 7 15.49 -13.75 -13.00
CA SER A 7 15.68 -14.56 -11.78
C SER A 7 16.84 -14.06 -10.90
N ALA A 8 17.94 -13.63 -11.53
CA ALA A 8 19.08 -13.06 -10.81
C ALA A 8 18.70 -11.74 -10.11
N SER A 9 18.00 -10.83 -10.81
CA SER A 9 17.53 -9.56 -10.25
C SER A 9 16.54 -9.76 -9.10
N VAL A 10 15.60 -10.71 -9.25
CA VAL A 10 14.65 -11.07 -8.19
C VAL A 10 15.39 -11.58 -6.95
N SER A 11 16.35 -12.49 -7.12
CA SER A 11 17.15 -13.04 -6.01
C SER A 11 17.94 -11.94 -5.29
N VAL A 12 18.50 -10.98 -6.05
CA VAL A 12 19.19 -9.81 -5.48
C VAL A 12 18.24 -8.94 -4.66
N ILE A 13 17.04 -8.66 -5.19
CA ILE A 13 16.03 -7.86 -4.48
C ILE A 13 15.59 -8.57 -3.21
N LEU A 14 15.21 -9.85 -3.27
CA LEU A 14 14.79 -10.63 -2.10
C LEU A 14 15.88 -10.65 -1.02
N GLY A 15 17.14 -10.92 -1.39
CA GLY A 15 18.25 -10.92 -0.42
C GLY A 15 18.53 -9.53 0.19
N ARG A 16 18.32 -8.44 -0.56
CA ARG A 16 18.42 -7.07 -0.03
C ARG A 16 17.28 -6.74 0.91
N LEU A 17 16.06 -7.11 0.55
CA LEU A 17 14.89 -6.98 1.38
C LEU A 17 15.12 -7.76 2.68
N GLU A 18 15.44 -9.05 2.63
CA GLU A 18 15.78 -9.87 3.79
C GLU A 18 16.78 -9.19 4.72
N ARG A 19 17.87 -8.61 4.21
CA ARG A 19 18.84 -7.88 5.04
C ARG A 19 18.28 -6.59 5.65
N LEU A 20 17.57 -5.78 4.85
CA LEU A 20 16.87 -4.59 5.33
C LEU A 20 15.89 -4.92 6.46
N PHE A 21 15.46 -6.18 6.47
CA PHE A 21 14.38 -6.71 7.23
C PHE A 21 14.79 -7.77 8.26
N ALA A 22 16.08 -8.05 8.41
CA ALA A 22 16.57 -8.98 9.42
C ALA A 22 16.51 -8.31 10.80
N GLU A 23 16.65 -6.99 10.84
CA GLU A 23 16.60 -6.23 12.08
C GLU A 23 15.24 -5.55 12.23
N PRO A 24 14.46 -5.82 13.30
CA PRO A 24 13.13 -5.24 13.51
C PRO A 24 13.11 -3.71 13.60
N LEU A 25 14.30 -3.12 13.78
CA LEU A 25 14.54 -1.82 14.38
C LEU A 25 15.17 -0.81 13.42
N LEU A 26 15.59 -1.28 12.25
CA LEU A 26 16.16 -0.41 11.24
C LEU A 26 15.06 0.43 10.62
N ARG A 27 15.19 1.75 10.75
CA ARG A 27 14.45 2.70 9.92
C ARG A 27 15.25 2.93 8.65
N PRO A 28 14.73 2.54 7.47
CA PRO A 28 15.28 3.02 6.22
C PRO A 28 15.16 4.55 6.18
N SER A 29 16.27 5.28 6.09
CA SER A 29 16.19 6.70 5.71
C SER A 29 15.61 6.80 4.29
N GLY A 30 14.56 7.60 4.10
CA GLY A 30 13.94 7.80 2.78
C GLY A 30 12.86 6.79 2.37
N CYS A 31 12.42 5.89 3.27
CA CYS A 31 11.21 5.08 3.08
C CYS A 31 10.05 5.61 3.93
N VAL A 32 8.84 5.49 3.39
CA VAL A 32 7.61 5.34 4.16
C VAL A 32 7.18 3.88 4.05
N ARG A 33 7.04 3.22 5.20
CA ARG A 33 6.55 1.84 5.27
C ARG A 33 5.05 1.88 4.99
N ALA A 34 4.54 0.96 4.16
CA ALA A 34 3.11 0.74 4.10
C ALA A 34 2.60 0.44 5.51
N SER A 35 1.46 1.02 5.84
CA SER A 35 0.81 0.86 7.13
C SER A 35 0.61 -0.62 7.46
N GLY A 36 0.99 -1.05 8.67
CA GLY A 36 0.85 -2.44 9.13
C GLY A 36 2.14 -3.28 9.21
N GLY A 37 3.32 -2.67 9.20
CA GLY A 37 4.60 -3.38 9.48
C GLY A 37 5.07 -4.37 8.41
N ARG A 38 4.28 -4.57 7.35
CA ARG A 38 4.63 -5.46 6.24
C ARG A 38 5.65 -4.78 5.31
N ARG A 39 6.66 -5.58 5.03
CA ARG A 39 7.87 -5.33 4.24
C ARG A 39 7.55 -5.06 2.77
N LEU A 40 6.69 -5.90 2.18
CA LEU A 40 6.00 -5.71 0.91
C LEU A 40 4.60 -6.33 1.03
N GLY A 41 3.67 -5.97 0.14
CA GLY A 41 2.45 -6.77 -0.05
C GLY A 41 2.79 -8.15 -0.62
N ARG A 42 1.85 -9.10 -0.51
CA ARG A 42 2.09 -10.47 -1.01
C ARG A 42 2.23 -10.47 -2.54
N PRO A 43 3.06 -11.36 -3.11
CA PRO A 43 3.08 -11.54 -4.54
C PRO A 43 1.69 -11.91 -5.09
N LEU A 44 1.36 -11.43 -6.28
CA LEU A 44 0.12 -11.71 -6.98
C LEU A 44 0.26 -12.99 -7.81
N SER A 45 -0.83 -13.74 -7.94
CA SER A 45 -0.89 -14.81 -8.94
C SER A 45 -0.85 -14.22 -10.36
N SER A 46 -0.26 -14.93 -11.32
CA SER A 46 -0.28 -14.54 -12.75
C SER A 46 -1.68 -14.24 -13.27
N ALA A 47 -2.69 -15.03 -12.86
CA ALA A 47 -4.09 -14.82 -13.24
C ALA A 47 -4.65 -13.46 -12.77
N ARG A 48 -4.21 -12.97 -11.60
CA ARG A 48 -4.62 -11.64 -11.10
C ARG A 48 -4.01 -10.53 -11.94
N VAL A 49 -2.76 -10.69 -12.35
CA VAL A 49 -2.09 -9.73 -13.23
C VAL A 49 -2.76 -9.71 -14.61
N GLU A 50 -3.15 -10.87 -15.13
CA GLU A 50 -3.89 -10.99 -16.40
C GLU A 50 -5.26 -10.30 -16.33
N VAL A 51 -6.01 -10.50 -15.25
CA VAL A 51 -7.29 -9.80 -15.05
C VAL A 51 -7.08 -8.29 -15.07
N PHE A 52 -6.03 -7.78 -14.43
CA PHE A 52 -5.70 -6.35 -14.48
C PHE A 52 -5.41 -5.89 -15.92
N GLU A 53 -4.52 -6.59 -16.62
CA GLU A 53 -4.16 -6.28 -18.00
C GLU A 53 -5.36 -6.26 -18.94
N ASP A 54 -6.26 -7.23 -18.81
CA ASP A 54 -7.45 -7.36 -19.66
C ASP A 54 -8.52 -6.32 -19.32
N VAL A 55 -8.77 -6.06 -18.03
CA VAL A 55 -9.71 -5.01 -17.59
C VAL A 55 -9.28 -3.63 -18.10
N HIS A 56 -7.99 -3.35 -18.14
CA HIS A 56 -7.46 -2.05 -18.55
C HIS A 56 -7.03 -1.98 -20.02
N GLY A 57 -7.04 -3.10 -20.74
CA GLY A 57 -6.51 -3.18 -22.10
C GLY A 57 -5.05 -2.73 -22.17
N VAL A 58 -4.23 -3.14 -21.20
CA VAL A 58 -2.78 -2.88 -21.15
C VAL A 58 -2.01 -4.20 -21.10
N ARG A 59 -0.70 -4.11 -21.29
CA ARG A 59 0.24 -5.19 -20.96
C ARG A 59 1.32 -4.61 -20.08
N LEU A 60 1.56 -5.25 -18.94
CA LEU A 60 2.60 -4.80 -18.01
C LEU A 60 3.97 -5.22 -18.56
N PRO A 61 4.98 -4.34 -18.48
CA PRO A 61 6.35 -4.69 -18.82
C PRO A 61 6.82 -5.91 -18.03
N ALA A 62 7.56 -6.81 -18.69
CA ALA A 62 7.94 -8.11 -18.15
C ALA A 62 8.62 -8.01 -16.77
N ALA A 63 9.56 -7.08 -16.59
CA ALA A 63 10.25 -6.87 -15.31
C ALA A 63 9.30 -6.52 -14.15
N TYR A 64 8.28 -5.70 -14.40
CA TYR A 64 7.29 -5.33 -13.39
C TYR A 64 6.29 -6.47 -13.12
N ARG A 65 5.88 -7.19 -14.16
CA ARG A 65 5.08 -8.42 -14.00
C ARG A 65 5.82 -9.46 -13.13
N THR A 66 7.10 -9.68 -13.39
CA THR A 66 7.94 -10.57 -12.58
C THR A 66 8.01 -10.11 -11.12
N PHE A 67 8.23 -8.81 -10.87
CA PHE A 67 8.21 -8.27 -9.51
C PHE A 67 6.90 -8.57 -8.78
N LEU A 68 5.76 -8.31 -9.42
CA LEU A 68 4.44 -8.54 -8.82
C LEU A 68 4.20 -10.00 -8.48
N VAL A 69 4.65 -10.92 -9.33
CA VAL A 69 4.40 -12.36 -9.17
C VAL A 69 5.40 -13.03 -8.21
N GLU A 70 6.64 -12.55 -8.16
CA GLU A 70 7.72 -13.23 -7.42
C GLU A 70 8.17 -12.48 -6.16
N VAL A 71 7.99 -11.16 -6.09
CA VAL A 71 8.53 -10.33 -5.00
C VAL A 71 7.42 -9.76 -4.10
N GLY A 72 6.44 -9.07 -4.68
CA GLY A 72 5.35 -8.48 -3.90
C GLY A 72 4.55 -7.40 -4.61
N ASP A 73 3.45 -6.99 -3.97
CA ASP A 73 2.53 -5.97 -4.48
C ASP A 73 2.40 -4.76 -3.53
N GLY A 74 3.04 -3.65 -3.88
CA GLY A 74 3.12 -2.46 -3.03
C GLY A 74 3.96 -2.66 -1.76
N GLY A 75 4.14 -1.61 -0.96
CA GLY A 75 4.90 -1.67 0.30
C GLY A 75 6.15 -0.80 0.30
N VAL A 76 7.28 -1.34 0.78
CA VAL A 76 8.53 -0.57 0.88
C VAL A 76 8.96 -0.06 -0.50
N GLY A 77 9.18 1.24 -0.59
CA GLY A 77 9.53 1.92 -1.84
C GLY A 77 10.02 3.34 -1.57
N PRO A 78 10.52 4.04 -2.61
CA PRO A 78 10.94 5.42 -2.49
C PRO A 78 9.81 6.33 -1.99
N GLY A 79 10.15 7.36 -1.21
CA GLY A 79 9.16 8.33 -0.73
C GLY A 79 8.07 7.65 0.09
N TYR A 80 6.81 7.77 -0.34
CA TYR A 80 5.63 7.20 0.30
C TYR A 80 5.47 5.68 0.13
N GLY A 81 6.38 5.02 -0.57
CA GLY A 81 6.35 3.58 -0.81
C GLY A 81 5.88 3.21 -2.21
N LEU A 82 5.86 1.90 -2.50
CA LEU A 82 5.25 1.37 -3.71
C LEU A 82 3.73 1.31 -3.51
N PRO A 83 2.92 1.93 -4.40
CA PRO A 83 1.50 1.66 -4.42
C PRO A 83 1.27 0.22 -4.91
N PRO A 84 0.30 -0.51 -4.32
CA PRO A 84 -0.10 -1.81 -4.88
C PRO A 84 -0.75 -1.61 -6.26
N LEU A 85 -0.63 -2.61 -7.13
CA LEU A 85 -1.28 -2.68 -8.45
C LEU A 85 -2.81 -2.62 -8.33
N SER A 86 -3.36 -2.91 -7.16
CA SER A 86 -4.77 -2.64 -6.87
C SER A 86 -4.93 -2.10 -5.45
N PRO A 87 -4.74 -0.79 -5.21
CA PRO A 87 -5.12 -0.22 -3.94
C PRO A 87 -6.64 -0.19 -3.91
N TRP A 88 -7.23 -0.83 -2.92
CA TRP A 88 -8.68 -0.81 -2.61
C TRP A 88 -9.22 0.58 -2.24
N ARG A 89 -8.67 1.67 -2.78
CA ARG A 89 -8.99 3.06 -2.40
C ARG A 89 -10.01 3.73 -3.31
N SER A 90 -10.30 3.17 -4.47
CA SER A 90 -11.27 3.73 -5.40
C SER A 90 -11.98 2.65 -6.18
N VAL A 91 -13.24 2.94 -6.46
CA VAL A 91 -14.16 2.08 -7.22
C VAL A 91 -14.37 2.59 -8.63
N GLU A 92 -13.44 3.43 -8.99
CA GLU A 92 -12.97 3.56 -10.33
C GLU A 92 -11.83 2.55 -10.41
N LEU A 93 -12.02 1.57 -11.28
CA LEU A 93 -11.15 0.41 -11.52
C LEU A 93 -9.66 0.80 -11.69
N PRO A 94 -8.71 -0.11 -11.37
CA PRO A 94 -7.63 0.15 -10.40
C PRO A 94 -6.23 0.47 -11.00
N GLY A 95 -5.26 0.73 -10.10
CA GLY A 95 -3.84 0.41 -10.34
C GLY A 95 -2.85 1.51 -10.61
N GLY A 96 -3.10 2.72 -10.09
CA GLY A 96 -2.15 3.82 -10.24
C GLY A 96 -1.88 4.16 -11.70
N LEU A 97 -2.76 3.77 -12.63
CA LEU A 97 -2.63 4.14 -14.02
C LEU A 97 -2.63 5.66 -14.12
N ALA A 98 -1.66 6.18 -14.84
CA ALA A 98 -1.44 7.58 -15.06
C ALA A 98 -1.23 7.82 -16.56
N GLU A 99 -1.56 9.03 -16.98
CA GLU A 99 -1.13 9.54 -18.27
C GLU A 99 0.08 10.43 -18.05
N VAL A 100 1.16 10.13 -18.75
CA VAL A 100 2.42 10.88 -18.64
C VAL A 100 2.79 11.41 -20.01
N GLU A 101 2.92 12.73 -20.13
CA GLU A 101 3.45 13.35 -21.34
C GLU A 101 4.98 13.25 -21.31
N PHE A 102 5.56 12.55 -22.28
CA PHE A 102 7.00 12.38 -22.43
C PHE A 102 7.35 12.31 -23.93
N GLY A 103 8.46 12.91 -24.34
CA GLY A 103 8.88 12.89 -25.75
C GLY A 103 7.88 13.53 -26.74
N GLY A 104 7.00 14.42 -26.28
CA GLY A 104 5.95 15.04 -27.10
C GLY A 104 4.73 14.15 -27.35
N ARG A 105 4.57 13.07 -26.58
CA ARG A 105 3.42 12.16 -26.64
C ARG A 105 2.90 11.86 -25.24
N VAL A 106 1.60 11.60 -25.14
CA VAL A 106 0.99 11.04 -23.92
C VAL A 106 1.12 9.51 -23.94
N HIS A 107 1.67 8.96 -22.87
CA HIS A 107 1.86 7.54 -22.64
C HIS A 107 0.94 7.05 -21.53
N ARG A 108 0.43 5.82 -21.68
CA ARG A 108 -0.16 5.10 -20.54
C ARG A 108 0.95 4.60 -19.63
N ALA A 109 0.82 4.83 -18.34
CA ALA A 109 1.84 4.49 -17.36
C ALA A 109 1.22 3.90 -16.09
N VAL A 110 1.99 3.13 -15.32
CA VAL A 110 1.65 2.77 -13.93
C VAL A 110 2.50 3.62 -13.00
N ARG A 111 1.87 4.35 -12.07
CA ARG A 111 2.57 5.04 -10.99
C ARG A 111 3.13 4.02 -10.03
N VAL A 112 4.45 4.02 -9.85
CA VAL A 112 5.15 3.01 -9.04
C VAL A 112 5.80 3.60 -7.78
N ALA A 113 5.93 4.92 -7.66
CA ALA A 113 6.33 5.55 -6.41
C ALA A 113 5.83 6.99 -6.33
N ASP A 114 5.44 7.38 -5.11
CA ASP A 114 5.15 8.77 -4.77
C ASP A 114 6.31 9.34 -3.95
N ARG A 115 7.01 10.36 -4.46
CA ARG A 115 8.25 10.86 -3.81
C ARG A 115 8.04 11.94 -2.77
N GLY A 116 6.80 12.36 -2.53
CA GLY A 116 6.49 13.52 -1.70
C GLY A 116 6.09 14.73 -2.53
N GLY A 117 5.08 15.48 -2.09
CA GLY A 117 4.57 16.65 -2.82
C GLY A 117 3.85 16.26 -4.11
N THR A 118 4.20 16.89 -5.24
CA THR A 118 3.65 16.59 -6.58
C THR A 118 4.56 15.70 -7.43
N GLU A 119 5.66 15.18 -6.88
CA GLU A 119 6.62 14.33 -7.60
C GLU A 119 6.30 12.84 -7.49
N ALA A 120 6.34 12.15 -8.62
CA ALA A 120 6.13 10.71 -8.69
C ALA A 120 7.00 10.05 -9.77
N THR A 121 7.14 8.74 -9.67
CA THR A 121 7.76 7.90 -10.69
C THR A 121 6.69 7.03 -11.32
N ALA A 122 6.64 7.01 -12.65
CA ALA A 122 5.75 6.15 -13.42
C ALA A 122 6.54 5.21 -14.34
N LEU A 123 6.02 4.02 -14.54
CA LEU A 123 6.48 3.00 -15.46
C LEU A 123 5.66 3.09 -16.76
N LEU A 124 6.29 3.41 -17.88
CA LEU A 124 5.60 3.50 -19.17
C LEU A 124 5.15 2.10 -19.65
N LEU A 125 3.94 2.01 -20.19
CA LEU A 125 3.32 0.76 -20.64
C LEU A 125 3.28 0.63 -22.17
N ASP A 126 3.48 1.73 -22.89
CA ASP A 126 3.38 1.81 -24.33
C ASP A 126 4.52 2.62 -24.94
N GLY A 127 4.65 2.56 -26.26
CA GLY A 127 5.73 3.21 -27.01
C GLY A 127 7.01 2.39 -27.06
N VAL A 128 8.06 2.98 -27.62
CA VAL A 128 9.39 2.34 -27.69
C VAL A 128 10.09 2.36 -26.33
N GLU A 129 9.59 3.20 -25.43
CA GLU A 129 10.04 3.41 -24.06
C GLU A 129 9.30 2.51 -23.05
N ALA A 130 8.38 1.65 -23.50
CA ALA A 130 7.64 0.74 -22.63
C ALA A 130 8.58 -0.08 -21.72
N GLY A 131 8.30 -0.07 -20.42
CA GLY A 131 9.17 -0.67 -19.40
C GLY A 131 10.18 0.30 -18.77
N SER A 132 10.32 1.51 -19.31
CA SER A 132 11.18 2.55 -18.75
C SER A 132 10.45 3.33 -17.65
N LEU A 133 11.22 3.84 -16.69
CA LEU A 133 10.70 4.67 -15.62
C LEU A 133 10.93 6.15 -15.90
N VAL A 134 9.92 6.96 -15.60
CA VAL A 134 9.93 8.41 -15.77
C VAL A 134 9.56 9.05 -14.45
N ASP A 135 10.44 9.95 -13.98
CA ASP A 135 10.11 10.85 -12.89
C ASP A 135 9.35 12.05 -13.45
N PHE A 136 8.17 12.33 -12.92
CA PHE A 136 7.29 13.40 -13.39
C PHE A 136 6.67 14.18 -12.22
N ARG A 137 6.12 15.35 -12.53
CA ARG A 137 5.38 16.19 -11.57
C ARG A 137 3.93 16.31 -11.99
N GLU A 138 3.00 16.06 -11.08
CA GLU A 138 1.58 16.31 -11.31
C GLU A 138 1.31 17.82 -11.37
N LYS A 139 0.70 18.25 -12.48
CA LYS A 139 0.24 19.63 -12.80
C LYS A 139 1.35 20.69 -13.00
N GLY A 140 1.63 20.96 -14.27
CA GLY A 140 1.69 22.32 -14.87
C GLY A 140 2.84 23.26 -14.56
N VAL A 141 3.63 23.07 -13.49
CA VAL A 141 4.82 23.90 -13.21
C VAL A 141 5.94 23.04 -12.64
N GLY A 142 6.99 22.81 -13.42
CA GLY A 142 8.15 22.03 -13.00
C GLY A 142 9.08 21.64 -14.15
N ALA A 143 10.21 21.01 -13.80
CA ALA A 143 11.13 20.43 -14.76
C ALA A 143 10.42 19.35 -15.61
N PRO A 144 10.81 19.18 -16.89
CA PRO A 144 10.23 18.16 -17.75
C PRO A 144 10.42 16.77 -17.17
N PRO A 145 9.52 15.81 -17.48
CA PRO A 145 9.67 14.44 -17.05
C PRO A 145 11.03 13.87 -17.47
N ARG A 146 11.69 13.18 -16.53
CA ARG A 146 13.05 12.65 -16.73
C ARG A 146 13.04 11.13 -16.76
N LEU A 147 13.59 10.58 -17.83
CA LEU A 147 13.80 9.15 -17.96
C LEU A 147 14.88 8.70 -16.95
N TRP A 148 14.59 7.62 -16.24
CA TRP A 148 15.59 6.96 -15.42
C TRP A 148 16.55 6.16 -16.33
N PRO A 149 17.88 6.34 -16.20
CA PRO A 149 18.83 5.81 -17.18
C PRO A 149 19.14 4.32 -17.03
N GLY A 150 18.78 3.69 -15.92
CA GLY A 150 19.28 2.36 -15.56
C GLY A 150 18.46 1.16 -16.06
N GLY A 151 17.62 1.34 -17.09
CA GLY A 151 16.83 0.26 -17.69
C GLY A 151 15.45 0.06 -17.05
N ASP A 152 15.17 -1.15 -16.58
CA ASP A 152 13.83 -1.61 -16.20
C ASP A 152 13.47 -1.42 -14.72
N PHE A 153 12.24 -1.82 -14.37
CA PHE A 153 11.70 -1.73 -13.01
C PHE A 153 12.54 -2.47 -11.96
N LEU A 154 13.02 -3.67 -12.24
CA LEU A 154 13.78 -4.47 -11.26
C LEU A 154 15.12 -3.80 -10.97
N SER A 155 15.77 -3.29 -12.02
CA SER A 155 17.04 -2.56 -11.93
C SER A 155 16.86 -1.27 -11.12
N TRP A 156 15.77 -0.54 -11.37
CA TRP A 156 15.43 0.67 -10.63
C TRP A 156 15.17 0.39 -9.14
N TYR A 157 14.38 -0.62 -8.84
CA TYR A 157 14.03 -0.95 -7.46
C TYR A 157 15.24 -1.46 -6.68
N ALA A 158 16.08 -2.28 -7.32
CA ALA A 158 17.35 -2.71 -6.77
C ALA A 158 18.27 -1.51 -6.48
N ALA A 159 18.48 -0.61 -7.45
CA ALA A 159 19.32 0.58 -7.27
C ALA A 159 18.80 1.46 -6.13
N TRP A 160 17.49 1.59 -6.00
CA TRP A 160 16.89 2.28 -4.86
C TRP A 160 17.20 1.61 -3.52
N LEU A 161 17.08 0.28 -3.41
CA LEU A 161 17.44 -0.45 -2.18
C LEU A 161 18.92 -0.23 -1.78
N ASP A 162 19.83 0.00 -2.74
CA ASP A 162 21.24 0.32 -2.45
C ASP A 162 21.43 1.73 -1.86
N THR A 163 20.46 2.64 -2.04
CA THR A 163 20.47 3.96 -1.42
C THR A 163 19.95 3.94 0.01
N VAL A 164 19.16 2.92 0.35
CA VAL A 164 18.59 2.79 1.68
C VAL A 164 19.70 2.56 2.69
N ARG A 165 19.75 3.42 3.71
CA ARG A 165 20.64 3.25 4.85
C ARG A 165 19.84 2.81 6.06
N PRO A 166 20.20 1.68 6.68
CA PRO A 166 19.58 1.28 7.92
C PRO A 166 20.03 2.23 9.02
N VAL A 167 19.10 2.96 9.61
CA VAL A 167 19.35 3.71 10.84
C VAL A 167 18.94 2.82 11.99
N ALA A 168 19.91 2.39 12.79
CA ALA A 168 19.66 1.71 14.05
C ALA A 168 18.93 2.71 14.97
N ALA A 169 17.63 2.52 15.15
CA ALA A 169 16.89 3.16 16.22
C ALA A 169 16.57 2.06 17.23
N GLU A 170 17.09 2.15 18.45
CA GLU A 170 16.61 1.26 19.51
C GLU A 170 15.08 1.38 19.61
N PRO A 171 14.35 0.25 19.75
CA PRO A 171 12.90 0.27 19.84
C PRO A 171 12.56 1.08 21.05
N ARG A 172 11.79 2.14 20.83
CA ARG A 172 11.14 2.82 21.94
C ARG A 172 10.25 1.78 22.63
N SER A 173 10.40 1.66 23.94
CA SER A 173 9.59 0.74 24.72
C SER A 173 8.09 1.05 24.52
N GLU A 174 7.23 0.05 24.75
CA GLU A 174 5.77 0.24 24.70
C GLU A 174 5.35 1.47 25.52
N ALA A 175 5.93 1.66 26.71
CA ALA A 175 5.66 2.82 27.57
C ALA A 175 5.97 4.17 26.90
N VAL A 176 7.10 4.28 26.19
CA VAL A 176 7.48 5.52 25.48
C VAL A 176 6.52 5.79 24.32
N LEU A 177 6.14 4.74 23.58
CA LEU A 177 5.22 4.85 22.46
C LEU A 177 3.80 5.20 22.92
N VAL A 178 3.32 4.60 24.00
CA VAL A 178 2.03 4.94 24.62
C VAL A 178 2.01 6.40 25.10
N GLY A 179 3.14 6.90 25.63
CA GLY A 179 3.30 8.32 25.94
C GLY A 179 3.15 9.21 24.69
N ALA A 180 3.76 8.81 23.57
CA ALA A 180 3.67 9.54 22.30
C ALA A 180 2.25 9.56 21.70
N LEU A 181 1.41 8.56 21.99
CA LEU A 181 -0.01 8.57 21.59
C LEU A 181 -0.81 9.72 22.24
N GLY A 182 -0.33 10.29 23.35
CA GLY A 182 -0.97 11.46 24.00
C GLY A 182 -0.50 12.81 23.45
N GLY A 183 0.44 12.84 22.50
CA GLY A 183 1.01 14.08 21.96
C GLY A 183 0.04 14.88 21.08
N SER A 184 0.29 16.19 20.96
CA SER A 184 -0.50 17.10 20.10
C SER A 184 -0.29 16.83 18.61
N GLU A 185 0.90 16.40 18.22
CA GLU A 185 1.30 16.21 16.83
C GLU A 185 0.73 14.91 16.24
N ALA A 186 -0.11 15.03 15.21
CA ALA A 186 -0.75 13.89 14.57
C ALA A 186 0.27 12.92 13.94
N GLY A 187 1.35 13.44 13.34
CA GLY A 187 2.41 12.62 12.76
C GLY A 187 3.14 11.78 13.79
N GLN A 188 3.36 12.33 14.99
CA GLN A 188 3.97 11.61 16.11
C GLN A 188 3.07 10.48 16.61
N ARG A 189 1.77 10.75 16.79
CA ARG A 189 0.79 9.74 17.19
C ARG A 189 0.69 8.61 16.17
N ALA A 190 0.56 8.95 14.88
CA ALA A 190 0.50 7.97 13.79
C ALA A 190 1.76 7.11 13.71
N GLY A 191 2.94 7.72 13.87
CA GLY A 191 4.21 6.98 13.94
C GLY A 191 4.31 6.08 15.16
N ALA A 192 3.78 6.51 16.31
CA ALA A 192 3.74 5.68 17.51
C ALA A 192 2.81 4.47 17.36
N VAL A 193 1.61 4.63 16.79
CA VAL A 193 0.71 3.50 16.44
C VAL A 193 1.43 2.49 15.54
N PHE A 194 2.13 3.00 14.52
CA PHE A 194 2.90 2.16 13.61
C PHE A 194 3.98 1.35 14.33
N GLU A 195 4.77 1.98 15.20
CA GLU A 195 5.83 1.31 15.94
C GLU A 195 5.32 0.29 16.96
N LEU A 196 4.17 0.57 17.60
CA LEU A 196 3.51 -0.39 18.48
C LEU A 196 3.15 -1.68 17.72
N GLY A 197 2.70 -1.57 16.48
CA GLY A 197 2.43 -2.73 15.62
C GLY A 197 3.65 -3.58 15.26
N ALA A 198 4.87 -3.09 15.49
CA ALA A 198 6.11 -3.84 15.28
C ALA A 198 6.63 -4.51 16.57
N LEU A 199 6.03 -4.21 17.73
CA LEU A 199 6.39 -4.88 18.97
C LEU A 199 5.81 -6.30 18.99
N PRO A 200 6.57 -7.29 19.49
CA PRO A 200 6.14 -8.70 19.45
C PRO A 200 4.95 -8.98 20.36
N VAL A 201 4.80 -8.22 21.45
CA VAL A 201 3.71 -8.31 22.42
C VAL A 201 3.32 -6.90 22.81
N LEU A 202 2.02 -6.65 22.91
CA LEU A 202 1.44 -5.42 23.45
C LEU A 202 0.57 -5.78 24.64
N SER A 203 0.49 -4.87 25.62
CA SER A 203 -0.47 -5.01 26.72
C SER A 203 -1.91 -4.78 26.24
N ASP A 204 -2.87 -5.43 26.91
CA ASP A 204 -4.30 -5.26 26.63
C ASP A 204 -4.73 -3.78 26.72
N SER A 205 -4.15 -3.04 27.67
CA SER A 205 -4.44 -1.61 27.84
C SER A 205 -3.98 -0.76 26.65
N THR A 206 -2.87 -1.12 26.01
CA THR A 206 -2.41 -0.49 24.78
C THR A 206 -3.32 -0.82 23.62
N VAL A 207 -3.74 -2.09 23.48
CA VAL A 207 -4.68 -2.50 22.43
C VAL A 207 -6.00 -1.74 22.55
N GLU A 208 -6.54 -1.61 23.77
CA GLU A 208 -7.78 -0.86 24.02
C GLU A 208 -7.63 0.62 23.67
N ARG A 209 -6.49 1.23 24.02
CA ARG A 209 -6.18 2.61 23.60
C ARG A 209 -6.14 2.76 22.08
N LEU A 210 -5.58 1.79 21.37
CA LEU A 210 -5.56 1.80 19.90
C LEU A 210 -6.98 1.69 19.32
N ARG A 211 -7.90 0.93 19.94
CA ARG A 211 -9.31 0.83 19.50
C ARG A 211 -9.99 2.18 19.57
N VAL A 212 -9.81 2.89 20.68
CA VAL A 212 -10.34 4.25 20.85
C VAL A 212 -9.76 5.19 19.78
N LEU A 213 -8.46 5.14 19.53
CA LEU A 213 -7.81 5.97 18.52
C LEU A 213 -8.31 5.69 17.11
N ALA A 214 -8.58 4.43 16.75
CA ALA A 214 -9.08 4.05 15.42
C ALA A 214 -10.39 4.75 15.03
N VAL A 215 -11.23 5.08 16.01
CA VAL A 215 -12.55 5.67 15.77
C VAL A 215 -12.60 7.16 16.17
N ARG A 216 -11.83 7.57 17.19
CA ARG A 216 -12.02 8.89 17.84
C ARG A 216 -10.85 9.86 17.71
N ASP A 217 -9.68 9.46 17.21
CA ASP A 217 -8.58 10.43 17.06
C ASP A 217 -9.01 11.55 16.10
N PRO A 218 -8.75 12.84 16.40
CA PRO A 218 -9.15 13.94 15.51
C PRO A 218 -8.50 13.84 14.12
N SER A 219 -7.30 13.27 14.02
CA SER A 219 -6.58 13.11 12.76
C SER A 219 -6.97 11.82 12.04
N SER A 220 -7.46 11.96 10.81
CA SER A 220 -7.75 10.81 9.94
C SER A 220 -6.50 9.98 9.63
N ALA A 221 -5.29 10.57 9.68
CA ALA A 221 -4.04 9.83 9.50
C ALA A 221 -3.78 8.86 10.66
N VAL A 222 -4.07 9.27 11.89
CA VAL A 222 -3.92 8.41 13.08
C VAL A 222 -4.97 7.29 13.05
N ARG A 223 -6.24 7.64 12.76
CA ARG A 223 -7.32 6.66 12.61
C ARG A 223 -7.00 5.63 11.53
N TYR A 224 -6.49 6.07 10.38
CA TYR A 224 -6.04 5.20 9.30
C TYR A 224 -4.96 4.22 9.77
N GLN A 225 -3.91 4.69 10.48
CA GLN A 225 -2.85 3.81 10.97
C GLN A 225 -3.37 2.79 12.01
N ALA A 226 -4.32 3.18 12.85
CA ALA A 226 -4.92 2.26 13.82
C ALA A 226 -5.82 1.21 13.13
N VAL A 227 -6.58 1.59 12.10
CA VAL A 227 -7.32 0.64 11.24
C VAL A 227 -6.37 -0.35 10.57
N GLU A 228 -5.21 0.11 10.12
CA GLU A 228 -4.19 -0.76 9.52
C GLU A 228 -3.59 -1.74 10.53
N PHE A 229 -3.31 -1.27 11.74
CA PHE A 229 -2.89 -2.11 12.85
C PHE A 229 -3.92 -3.22 13.09
N PHE A 230 -5.20 -2.89 13.25
CA PHE A 230 -6.24 -3.90 13.51
C PHE A 230 -6.51 -4.84 12.35
N GLY A 231 -6.40 -4.36 11.11
CA GLY A 231 -6.45 -5.22 9.93
C GLY A 231 -5.39 -6.32 9.99
N ALA A 232 -4.20 -6.02 10.50
CA ALA A 232 -3.11 -6.99 10.65
C ALA A 232 -3.27 -7.91 11.88
N SER A 233 -3.98 -7.47 12.93
CA SER A 233 -4.17 -8.21 14.19
C SER A 233 -5.17 -9.37 14.13
N GLY A 234 -5.91 -9.52 13.02
CA GLY A 234 -6.81 -10.65 12.80
C GLY A 234 -8.24 -10.45 13.33
N VAL A 235 -8.99 -11.55 13.46
CA VAL A 235 -10.46 -11.54 13.67
C VAL A 235 -10.94 -10.87 14.97
N ALA A 236 -10.08 -10.78 15.99
CA ALA A 236 -10.43 -10.19 17.28
C ALA A 236 -10.71 -8.68 17.23
N ALA A 237 -10.39 -8.01 16.13
CA ALA A 237 -10.56 -6.57 15.95
C ALA A 237 -11.66 -6.17 14.94
N VAL A 238 -12.46 -7.14 14.49
CA VAL A 238 -13.46 -6.92 13.43
C VAL A 238 -14.52 -5.89 13.84
N ASP A 239 -14.94 -5.87 15.11
CA ASP A 239 -15.87 -4.89 15.67
C ASP A 239 -15.37 -3.44 15.48
N THR A 240 -14.12 -3.16 15.84
CA THR A 240 -13.51 -1.84 15.66
C THR A 240 -13.37 -1.47 14.19
N LEU A 241 -13.09 -2.45 13.32
CA LEU A 241 -13.02 -2.24 11.87
C LEU A 241 -14.39 -1.93 11.29
N VAL A 242 -15.44 -2.67 11.67
CA VAL A 242 -16.83 -2.36 11.28
C VAL A 242 -17.19 -0.95 11.73
N ASP A 243 -16.78 -0.55 12.93
CA ASP A 243 -17.03 0.80 13.42
C ASP A 243 -16.39 1.88 12.54
N ALA A 244 -15.12 1.66 12.19
CA ALA A 244 -14.35 2.56 11.35
C ALA A 244 -14.84 2.63 9.90
N VAL A 245 -15.71 1.73 9.43
CA VAL A 245 -16.30 1.83 8.07
C VAL A 245 -17.10 3.12 7.90
N GLY A 246 -17.76 3.58 8.96
CA GLY A 246 -18.55 4.81 8.99
C GLY A 246 -17.75 6.10 9.16
N ASP A 247 -16.42 6.04 9.07
CA ASP A 247 -15.55 7.19 9.35
C ASP A 247 -15.81 8.37 8.41
N VAL A 248 -15.75 9.59 8.97
CA VAL A 248 -15.88 10.84 8.21
C VAL A 248 -14.84 10.98 7.09
N SER A 249 -13.67 10.36 7.25
CA SER A 249 -12.65 10.22 6.23
C SER A 249 -12.92 8.98 5.39
N ARG A 250 -13.29 9.21 4.13
CA ARG A 250 -13.55 8.15 3.14
C ARG A 250 -12.38 7.17 3.00
N ALA A 251 -11.15 7.64 3.14
CA ALA A 251 -9.96 6.79 3.06
C ALA A 251 -9.89 5.79 4.23
N VAL A 252 -10.31 6.20 5.43
CA VAL A 252 -10.36 5.34 6.63
C VAL A 252 -11.50 4.33 6.46
N GLY A 253 -12.71 4.80 6.14
CA GLY A 253 -13.88 3.94 5.98
C GLY A 253 -13.72 2.87 4.91
N ARG A 254 -13.22 3.25 3.73
CA ARG A 254 -12.93 2.30 2.64
C ARG A 254 -11.90 1.27 3.07
N ARG A 255 -10.83 1.70 3.75
CA ARG A 255 -9.79 0.77 4.18
C ARG A 255 -10.29 -0.21 5.24
N ALA A 256 -11.09 0.27 6.17
CA ALA A 256 -11.73 -0.58 7.18
C ALA A 256 -12.62 -1.65 6.52
N LEU A 257 -13.42 -1.28 5.52
CA LEU A 257 -14.29 -2.21 4.79
C LEU A 257 -13.50 -3.37 4.16
N VAL A 258 -12.32 -3.09 3.60
CA VAL A 258 -11.43 -4.11 3.02
C VAL A 258 -10.98 -5.11 4.09
N HIS A 259 -10.58 -4.61 5.26
CA HIS A 259 -10.15 -5.48 6.35
C HIS A 259 -11.30 -6.31 6.91
N VAL A 260 -12.51 -5.75 7.03
CA VAL A 260 -13.70 -6.52 7.42
C VAL A 260 -13.98 -7.62 6.39
N MET A 261 -13.93 -7.31 5.09
CA MET A 261 -14.14 -8.31 4.05
C MET A 261 -13.14 -9.47 4.17
N ARG A 262 -11.85 -9.13 4.34
CA ARG A 262 -10.78 -10.13 4.45
C ARG A 262 -10.93 -10.99 5.70
N LEU A 263 -11.16 -10.37 6.86
CA LEU A 263 -11.14 -11.06 8.14
C LEU A 263 -12.47 -11.77 8.46
N ALA A 264 -13.58 -11.22 7.97
CA ALA A 264 -14.92 -11.55 8.44
C ALA A 264 -15.97 -11.59 7.32
N GLY A 265 -15.56 -11.68 6.04
CA GLY A 265 -16.44 -11.71 4.88
C GLY A 265 -17.52 -12.81 4.88
N ALA A 266 -17.27 -13.90 5.60
CA ALA A 266 -18.23 -15.01 5.75
C ALA A 266 -19.19 -14.84 6.95
N THR A 267 -19.09 -13.74 7.70
CA THR A 267 -19.85 -13.52 8.93
C THR A 267 -20.87 -12.38 8.76
N THR A 268 -21.72 -12.18 9.77
CA THR A 268 -22.68 -11.06 9.81
C THR A 268 -22.01 -9.68 9.87
N ALA A 269 -20.77 -9.59 10.36
CA ALA A 269 -20.00 -8.34 10.41
C ALA A 269 -19.79 -7.73 9.01
N TRP A 270 -19.71 -8.58 7.98
CA TRP A 270 -19.61 -8.12 6.60
C TRP A 270 -20.90 -7.44 6.12
N ALA A 271 -22.06 -8.00 6.44
CA ALA A 271 -23.35 -7.40 6.09
C ALA A 271 -23.51 -6.03 6.78
N GLU A 272 -23.14 -5.93 8.06
CA GLU A 272 -23.16 -4.67 8.80
C GLU A 272 -22.22 -3.62 8.19
N ALA A 273 -20.99 -4.02 7.83
CA ALA A 273 -20.04 -3.12 7.18
C ALA A 273 -20.55 -2.60 5.82
N LEU A 274 -21.20 -3.46 5.03
CA LEU A 274 -21.82 -3.05 3.76
C LEU A 274 -22.94 -2.02 3.96
N GLU A 275 -23.84 -2.27 4.92
CA GLU A 275 -24.92 -1.34 5.24
C GLU A 275 -24.36 0.01 5.70
N ARG A 276 -23.36 -0.02 6.58
CA ARG A 276 -22.69 1.18 7.07
C ARG A 276 -22.04 1.96 5.93
N MET A 277 -21.26 1.30 5.05
CA MET A 277 -20.64 1.95 3.88
C MET A 277 -21.68 2.57 2.95
N ARG A 278 -22.78 1.88 2.69
CA ARG A 278 -23.85 2.39 1.82
C ARG A 278 -24.54 3.62 2.41
N PHE A 279 -24.63 3.69 3.73
CA PHE A 279 -25.27 4.80 4.42
C PHE A 279 -24.35 6.03 4.55
N THR A 280 -23.05 5.84 4.81
CA THR A 280 -22.14 6.95 5.15
C THR A 280 -21.30 7.46 3.98
N SER A 281 -21.23 6.74 2.87
CA SER A 281 -20.22 6.98 1.82
C SER A 281 -20.76 7.68 0.58
N ASP A 282 -19.84 8.07 -0.29
CA ASP A 282 -20.14 8.60 -1.62
C ASP A 282 -20.40 7.46 -2.63
N GLU A 283 -20.83 7.81 -3.85
CA GLU A 283 -21.07 6.83 -4.91
C GLU A 283 -19.87 5.91 -5.14
N VAL A 284 -18.66 6.45 -5.01
CA VAL A 284 -17.43 5.66 -5.05
C VAL A 284 -17.52 4.60 -3.97
N GLY A 285 -17.59 4.92 -2.67
CA GLY A 285 -17.66 3.90 -1.63
C GLY A 285 -18.78 2.86 -1.80
N ILE A 286 -19.97 3.28 -2.28
CA ILE A 286 -21.09 2.37 -2.58
C ILE A 286 -20.70 1.33 -3.63
N ARG A 287 -20.14 1.78 -4.77
CA ARG A 287 -19.71 0.85 -5.82
C ARG A 287 -18.71 -0.19 -5.28
N MET A 288 -17.86 0.14 -4.29
CA MET A 288 -16.81 -0.78 -3.77
C MET A 288 -17.41 -1.81 -2.86
N ALA A 289 -18.38 -1.40 -2.05
CA ALA A 289 -19.19 -2.33 -1.31
C ALA A 289 -19.85 -3.35 -2.26
N GLU A 290 -20.37 -2.91 -3.41
CA GLU A 290 -20.97 -3.79 -4.42
C GLU A 290 -19.94 -4.71 -5.10
N ASP A 291 -18.81 -4.17 -5.55
CA ASP A 291 -17.72 -4.95 -6.18
C ASP A 291 -17.15 -6.00 -5.21
N LEU A 292 -16.90 -5.63 -3.95
CA LEU A 292 -16.44 -6.56 -2.92
C LEU A 292 -17.46 -7.68 -2.65
N GLU A 293 -18.75 -7.34 -2.55
CA GLU A 293 -19.81 -8.33 -2.36
C GLU A 293 -19.96 -9.26 -3.56
N GLN A 294 -19.83 -8.74 -4.78
CA GLN A 294 -19.85 -9.55 -6.00
C GLN A 294 -18.68 -10.54 -6.04
N ARG A 295 -17.46 -10.07 -5.75
CA ARG A 295 -16.26 -10.93 -5.70
C ARG A 295 -16.36 -12.00 -4.63
N ARG A 296 -16.90 -11.65 -3.47
CA ARG A 296 -17.16 -12.61 -2.39
C ARG A 296 -18.08 -13.73 -2.86
N ARG A 297 -19.20 -13.39 -3.50
CA ARG A 297 -20.20 -14.35 -3.99
C ARG A 297 -19.65 -15.25 -5.10
N SER A 298 -18.81 -14.71 -5.97
CA SER A 298 -18.23 -15.47 -7.08
C SER A 298 -17.08 -16.38 -6.67
N GLY A 299 -16.64 -16.35 -5.41
CA GLY A 299 -15.49 -17.12 -4.93
C GLY A 299 -14.17 -16.71 -5.58
N VAL A 300 -14.14 -15.59 -6.31
CA VAL A 300 -12.92 -14.99 -6.84
C VAL A 300 -12.07 -14.62 -5.63
N VAL A 301 -10.95 -15.31 -5.46
CA VAL A 301 -10.05 -15.20 -4.31
C VAL A 301 -9.80 -13.72 -4.01
N LEU A 302 -10.39 -13.25 -2.93
CA LEU A 302 -10.13 -11.95 -2.34
C LEU A 302 -8.79 -12.02 -1.58
N PRO A 303 -8.02 -10.92 -1.51
CA PRO A 303 -6.64 -10.97 -1.07
C PRO A 303 -6.51 -11.28 0.43
N ASP A 304 -5.48 -12.07 0.74
CA ASP A 304 -4.83 -12.08 2.06
C ASP A 304 -4.14 -10.73 2.38
#